data_AF-A0A396G5N7-F1
#
_entry.id   AF-A0A396G5N7-F1
#
_cell.length_a   1.000
_cell.length_b   1.000
_cell.length_c   1.000
_cell.angle_alpha   90.00
_cell.angle_beta   90.00
_cell.angle_gamma   90.00
#
_symmetry.space_group_name_H-M   'P 1'
#
loop_
_entity.id
_entity.type
_entity.pdbx_description
1 polymer ?
#
loop_
_entity_poly.entity_id
_entity_poly.type
_entity_poly.pdbx_seq_one_letter_code
_entity_poly.pdbx_strand_id
1 'polypeptide(L)'
;MNLDFDTIEIPEEKLNRTIQNNIKKVHGIHRKQMIRHTAGLFCAAAFFFCLSAIFLHSNPSLAADLLHLFEKIENKQIFSGDLHTHATPLTNNNSQKSDGYTFTLSETYCDTQNFYVSVQITSEEGFPESQRAQVDPDGISSLYLMGKWTDSSFPENSYTQGVSLSGTFSDDHTFIGSFHQILGENTSKDTYNAEWKISGIQYSPEEAKNGNMYIYFSEPLEFQIETPVQSDGTVKKLLNEKLPNGTTLISATKTLTTISLESKGNEESKDNEEVEQSSTDTLLSPFEQYGYAVYDANGNHMTDKTGLIAIQDHDVSKIQICYFKLPVNPDQDVNNQPEYEEFQQSFRESGYSYDMIKDRIVKQVEIVFEE
;
A
#
# COMPACT_ATOMS: atom_id res chain seq x y z
N MET A 1 40.06 -16.62 44.68
CA MET A 1 39.09 -17.73 44.81
C MET A 1 38.22 -17.63 43.57
N ASN A 2 38.46 -18.46 42.57
CA ASN A 2 37.66 -18.51 41.34
C ASN A 2 36.32 -19.16 41.69
N LEU A 3 35.22 -18.44 41.48
CA LEU A 3 33.87 -19.01 41.55
C LEU A 3 33.61 -19.69 40.21
N ASP A 4 33.53 -21.01 40.27
CA ASP A 4 33.14 -21.89 39.18
C ASP A 4 31.62 -21.79 39.01
N PHE A 5 31.17 -21.29 37.86
CA PHE A 5 29.74 -21.09 37.55
C PHE A 5 29.06 -22.36 37.01
N ASP A 6 29.79 -23.48 36.89
CA ASP A 6 29.27 -24.74 36.35
C ASP A 6 28.51 -25.60 37.40
N THR A 7 28.18 -25.06 38.58
CA THR A 7 27.46 -25.78 39.65
C THR A 7 26.20 -25.07 40.17
N ILE A 8 25.50 -24.30 39.31
CA ILE A 8 24.13 -23.88 39.61
C ILE A 8 23.15 -24.98 39.16
N GLU A 9 22.76 -25.87 40.07
CA GLU A 9 21.68 -26.83 39.83
C GLU A 9 20.34 -26.11 39.66
N ILE A 10 19.82 -26.08 38.42
CA ILE A 10 18.47 -25.62 38.12
C ILE A 10 17.49 -26.75 38.51
N PRO A 11 16.53 -26.56 39.43
CA PRO A 11 15.62 -27.62 39.84
C PRO A 11 14.53 -27.86 38.78
N GLU A 12 14.87 -28.62 37.73
CA GLU A 12 14.01 -28.94 36.58
C GLU A 12 12.65 -29.54 36.99
N GLU A 13 12.59 -30.32 38.07
CA GLU A 13 11.34 -30.90 38.54
C GLU A 13 10.31 -29.84 38.97
N LYS A 14 10.77 -28.73 39.58
CA LYS A 14 9.89 -27.66 40.04
C LYS A 14 9.35 -26.84 38.86
N LEU A 15 10.17 -26.67 37.82
CA LEU A 15 9.80 -26.00 36.57
C LEU A 15 8.80 -26.85 35.78
N ASN A 16 9.10 -28.14 35.57
CA ASN A 16 8.23 -29.06 34.86
C ASN A 16 6.87 -29.25 35.54
N ARG A 17 6.84 -29.29 36.88
CA ARG A 17 5.58 -29.36 37.65
C ARG A 17 4.73 -28.10 37.48
N THR A 18 5.35 -26.92 37.38
CA THR A 18 4.66 -25.64 37.19
C THR A 18 4.08 -25.53 35.78
N ILE A 19 4.85 -25.94 34.76
CA ILE A 19 4.42 -25.98 33.36
C ILE A 19 3.22 -26.93 33.19
N GLN A 20 3.30 -28.15 33.74
CA GLN A 20 2.21 -29.13 33.66
C GLN A 20 0.92 -28.66 34.35
N ASN A 21 1.04 -27.98 35.50
CA ASN A 21 -0.11 -27.44 36.22
C ASN A 21 -0.80 -26.29 35.46
N ASN A 22 -0.03 -25.43 34.79
CA ASN A 22 -0.58 -24.36 33.96
C ASN A 22 -1.28 -24.91 32.70
N ILE A 23 -0.67 -25.89 32.03
CA ILE A 23 -1.26 -26.54 30.85
C ILE A 23 -2.59 -27.23 31.19
N LYS A 24 -2.70 -27.93 32.32
CA LYS A 24 -3.97 -28.55 32.75
C LYS A 24 -5.06 -27.51 33.05
N LYS A 25 -4.69 -26.33 33.55
CA LYS A 25 -5.63 -25.25 33.86
C LYS A 25 -6.19 -24.61 32.59
N VAL A 26 -5.36 -24.45 31.54
CA VAL A 26 -5.76 -23.94 30.21
C VAL A 26 -6.74 -24.90 29.51
N HIS A 27 -6.47 -26.21 29.53
CA HIS A 27 -7.37 -27.20 28.93
C HIS A 27 -8.76 -27.26 29.62
N GLY A 28 -8.84 -26.99 30.92
CA GLY A 28 -10.10 -26.90 31.66
C GLY A 28 -10.97 -25.69 31.28
N ILE A 29 -10.35 -24.59 30.85
CA ILE A 29 -11.03 -23.36 30.43
C ILE A 29 -11.62 -23.55 29.01
N HIS A 30 -10.84 -24.11 28.08
CA HIS A 30 -11.30 -24.39 26.70
C HIS A 30 -12.50 -25.35 26.67
N ARG A 31 -12.52 -26.38 27.53
CA ARG A 31 -13.63 -27.33 27.57
C ARG A 31 -14.93 -26.71 28.08
N LYS A 32 -14.88 -25.69 28.96
CA LYS A 32 -16.08 -24.97 29.46
C LYS A 32 -16.61 -23.94 28.45
N GLN A 33 -15.75 -23.40 27.58
CA GLN A 33 -16.14 -22.48 26.51
C GLN A 33 -16.83 -23.21 25.34
N MET A 34 -16.33 -24.39 24.95
CA MET A 34 -16.98 -25.20 23.89
C MET A 34 -18.38 -25.72 24.25
N ILE A 35 -18.63 -26.05 25.53
CA ILE A 35 -19.95 -26.53 25.98
C ILE A 35 -21.00 -25.39 25.98
N ARG A 36 -20.58 -24.12 26.06
CA ARG A 36 -21.48 -22.96 25.95
C ARG A 36 -21.83 -22.62 24.50
N HIS A 37 -20.93 -22.83 23.53
CA HIS A 37 -21.21 -22.57 22.11
C HIS A 37 -22.08 -23.64 21.43
N THR A 38 -22.13 -24.86 21.98
CA THR A 38 -22.89 -25.98 21.38
C THR A 38 -24.36 -26.06 21.84
N ALA A 39 -24.76 -25.30 22.86
CA ALA A 39 -26.13 -25.31 23.38
C ALA A 39 -27.06 -24.24 22.74
N GLY A 40 -26.54 -23.39 21.85
CA GLY A 40 -27.30 -22.30 21.20
C GLY A 40 -27.51 -22.45 19.70
N LEU A 41 -27.00 -23.51 19.05
CA LEU A 41 -26.99 -23.64 17.59
C LEU A 41 -28.04 -24.65 17.09
N PHE A 42 -29.32 -24.36 17.31
CA PHE A 42 -30.39 -24.96 16.51
C PHE A 42 -31.31 -23.85 16.01
N CYS A 43 -31.51 -23.84 14.69
CA CYS A 43 -32.39 -22.98 13.89
C CYS A 43 -31.82 -21.67 13.32
N ALA A 44 -30.94 -21.75 12.32
CA ALA A 44 -30.92 -20.77 11.21
C ALA A 44 -30.18 -21.23 9.91
N ALA A 45 -29.78 -22.50 9.76
CA ALA A 45 -28.92 -22.93 8.65
C ALA A 45 -29.62 -23.18 7.30
N ALA A 46 -30.82 -22.65 7.07
CA ALA A 46 -31.57 -22.90 5.82
C ALA A 46 -32.03 -21.63 5.07
N PHE A 47 -31.50 -20.45 5.39
CA PHE A 47 -31.85 -19.19 4.69
C PHE A 47 -30.69 -18.48 3.99
N PHE A 48 -29.46 -18.99 4.08
CA PHE A 48 -28.27 -18.17 3.76
C PHE A 48 -27.65 -18.34 2.37
N PHE A 49 -28.21 -19.17 1.49
CA PHE A 49 -27.67 -19.37 0.13
C PHE A 49 -28.33 -18.53 -0.99
N CYS A 50 -29.24 -17.60 -0.67
CA CYS A 50 -29.94 -16.81 -1.70
C CYS A 50 -29.89 -15.28 -1.52
N LEU A 51 -29.16 -14.73 -0.54
CA LEU A 51 -29.34 -13.32 -0.15
C LEU A 51 -28.28 -12.33 -0.65
N SER A 52 -27.15 -12.74 -1.23
CA SER A 52 -26.20 -11.75 -1.80
C SER A 52 -26.77 -11.05 -3.03
N ALA A 53 -27.51 -11.77 -3.88
CA ALA A 53 -28.25 -11.13 -4.98
C ALA A 53 -29.56 -10.47 -4.48
N ILE A 54 -30.36 -11.12 -3.63
CA ILE A 54 -31.72 -10.64 -3.32
C ILE A 54 -31.73 -9.39 -2.42
N PHE A 55 -30.75 -9.19 -1.50
CA PHE A 55 -30.75 -7.99 -0.64
C PHE A 55 -30.55 -6.68 -1.42
N LEU A 56 -29.71 -6.69 -2.46
CA LEU A 56 -29.48 -5.51 -3.30
C LEU A 56 -30.66 -5.22 -4.24
N HIS A 57 -31.37 -6.26 -4.73
CA HIS A 57 -32.58 -6.08 -5.54
C HIS A 57 -33.81 -5.63 -4.73
N SER A 58 -33.82 -5.89 -3.42
CA SER A 58 -34.97 -5.60 -2.54
C SER A 58 -34.93 -4.19 -1.96
N ASN A 59 -33.79 -3.50 -2.04
CA ASN A 59 -33.64 -2.15 -1.50
C ASN A 59 -32.77 -1.27 -2.42
N PRO A 60 -33.37 -0.68 -3.49
CA PRO A 60 -32.65 0.11 -4.49
C PRO A 60 -31.86 1.29 -3.91
N SER A 61 -32.29 1.83 -2.78
CA SER A 61 -31.59 2.92 -2.08
C SER A 61 -30.25 2.50 -1.48
N LEU A 62 -30.16 1.29 -0.93
CA LEU A 62 -28.90 0.73 -0.40
C LEU A 62 -27.97 0.28 -1.52
N ALA A 63 -28.51 -0.22 -2.64
CA ALA A 63 -27.72 -0.55 -3.82
C ALA A 63 -27.15 0.72 -4.49
N ALA A 64 -27.91 1.83 -4.48
CA ALA A 64 -27.45 3.13 -4.98
C ALA A 64 -26.37 3.76 -4.09
N ASP A 65 -26.47 3.61 -2.76
CA ASP A 65 -25.46 4.13 -1.81
C ASP A 65 -24.10 3.39 -1.88
N LEU A 66 -24.11 2.17 -2.42
CA LEU A 66 -22.94 1.33 -2.67
C LEU A 66 -22.32 1.54 -4.05
N LEU A 67 -23.00 2.23 -4.98
CA LEU A 67 -22.42 2.68 -6.25
C LEU A 67 -21.65 3.99 -6.01
N HIS A 68 -20.59 4.23 -6.78
CA HIS A 68 -19.80 5.47 -6.73
C HIS A 68 -19.01 5.68 -5.43
N LEU A 69 -18.40 4.62 -4.88
CA LEU A 69 -17.56 4.74 -3.70
C LEU A 69 -16.38 5.69 -3.91
N PHE A 70 -15.79 5.79 -5.12
CA PHE A 70 -14.72 6.73 -5.40
C PHE A 70 -15.13 8.19 -5.14
N GLU A 71 -16.38 8.58 -5.39
CA GLU A 71 -16.88 9.93 -5.05
C GLU A 71 -16.70 10.24 -3.56
N LYS A 72 -16.76 9.21 -2.70
CA LYS A 72 -16.63 9.34 -1.24
C LYS A 72 -15.16 9.28 -0.76
N ILE A 73 -14.26 8.66 -1.52
CA ILE A 73 -12.92 8.24 -1.04
C ILE A 73 -11.76 8.55 -1.98
N GLU A 74 -11.97 9.21 -3.12
CA GLU A 74 -10.88 9.55 -4.06
C GLU A 74 -9.81 10.45 -3.43
N ASN A 75 -10.20 11.40 -2.58
CA ASN A 75 -9.28 12.22 -1.80
C ASN A 75 -8.71 11.49 -0.57
N LYS A 76 -9.09 10.23 -0.36
CA LYS A 76 -8.58 9.31 0.67
C LYS A 76 -7.70 8.22 0.07
N GLN A 77 -7.10 8.49 -1.09
CA GLN A 77 -6.15 7.60 -1.75
C GLN A 77 -4.75 8.20 -1.71
N ILE A 78 -3.74 7.33 -1.62
CA ILE A 78 -2.33 7.72 -1.75
C ILE A 78 -2.07 8.36 -3.12
N PHE A 79 -2.70 7.83 -4.16
CA PHE A 79 -2.67 8.34 -5.53
C PHE A 79 -4.10 8.72 -5.91
N SER A 80 -4.47 9.96 -5.59
CA SER A 80 -5.79 10.51 -5.87
C SER A 80 -5.86 11.12 -7.28
N GLY A 81 -7.09 11.24 -7.78
CA GLY A 81 -7.44 11.84 -9.06
C GLY A 81 -8.96 11.72 -9.26
N ASP A 82 -9.44 12.13 -10.43
CA ASP A 82 -10.88 12.11 -10.78
C ASP A 82 -11.36 10.68 -11.12
N LEU A 83 -11.23 9.77 -10.16
CA LEU A 83 -11.53 8.35 -10.33
C LEU A 83 -13.02 8.14 -10.56
N HIS A 84 -13.88 8.87 -9.84
CA HIS A 84 -15.33 8.69 -9.88
C HIS A 84 -15.92 8.87 -11.29
N THR A 85 -15.48 9.88 -12.05
CA THR A 85 -16.05 10.17 -13.37
C THR A 85 -15.59 9.19 -14.45
N HIS A 86 -14.47 8.50 -14.21
CA HIS A 86 -13.85 7.56 -15.15
C HIS A 86 -14.04 6.09 -14.74
N ALA A 87 -14.53 5.79 -13.54
CA ALA A 87 -14.67 4.44 -13.06
C ALA A 87 -15.76 3.64 -13.80
N THR A 88 -15.53 2.34 -13.92
CA THR A 88 -16.47 1.36 -14.46
C THR A 88 -17.17 0.64 -13.30
N PRO A 89 -18.51 0.73 -13.18
CA PRO A 89 -19.24 0.01 -12.14
C PRO A 89 -19.13 -1.52 -12.27
N LEU A 90 -18.96 -2.20 -11.14
CA LEU A 90 -19.03 -3.66 -11.06
C LEU A 90 -20.48 -4.10 -10.79
N THR A 91 -21.05 -4.88 -11.71
CA THR A 91 -22.50 -5.21 -11.65
C THR A 91 -22.80 -6.65 -11.22
N ASN A 92 -21.81 -7.55 -11.16
CA ASN A 92 -22.02 -8.98 -10.92
C ASN A 92 -21.03 -9.54 -9.87
N ASN A 93 -21.53 -10.38 -8.95
CA ASN A 93 -20.73 -11.11 -7.95
C ASN A 93 -19.73 -10.25 -7.15
N ASN A 94 -20.06 -8.98 -6.96
CA ASN A 94 -19.22 -7.97 -6.34
C ASN A 94 -19.35 -7.94 -4.81
N SER A 95 -20.22 -8.76 -4.21
CA SER A 95 -20.40 -8.81 -2.76
C SER A 95 -20.35 -10.23 -2.21
N GLN A 96 -19.55 -10.42 -1.16
CA GLN A 96 -19.38 -11.70 -0.47
C GLN A 96 -19.22 -11.48 1.04
N LYS A 97 -19.52 -12.50 1.83
CA LYS A 97 -19.51 -12.44 3.30
C LYS A 97 -18.78 -13.64 3.88
N SER A 98 -17.93 -13.41 4.88
CA SER A 98 -17.28 -14.46 5.66
C SER A 98 -17.03 -13.98 7.10
N ASP A 99 -17.25 -14.85 8.07
CA ASP A 99 -17.01 -14.62 9.50
C ASP A 99 -17.44 -13.25 10.06
N GLY A 100 -18.65 -12.80 9.70
CA GLY A 100 -19.21 -11.52 10.18
C GLY A 100 -18.74 -10.28 9.42
N TYR A 101 -17.90 -10.44 8.39
CA TYR A 101 -17.47 -9.37 7.50
C TYR A 101 -18.14 -9.50 6.14
N THR A 102 -18.69 -8.40 5.62
CA THR A 102 -19.20 -8.32 4.25
C THR A 102 -18.33 -7.37 3.45
N PHE A 103 -17.83 -7.84 2.31
CA PHE A 103 -17.05 -7.07 1.36
C PHE A 103 -17.92 -6.81 0.14
N THR A 104 -17.99 -5.56 -0.31
CA THR A 104 -18.71 -5.16 -1.51
C THR A 104 -17.81 -4.28 -2.37
N LEU A 105 -17.39 -4.80 -3.52
CA LEU A 105 -16.69 -4.06 -4.57
C LEU A 105 -17.71 -3.22 -5.35
N SER A 106 -17.38 -1.96 -5.64
CA SER A 106 -18.34 -1.05 -6.29
C SER A 106 -17.99 -0.76 -7.74
N GLU A 107 -16.76 -0.36 -7.98
CA GLU A 107 -16.32 0.15 -9.28
C GLU A 107 -14.80 0.05 -9.39
N THR A 108 -14.31 0.07 -10.62
CA THR A 108 -12.88 -0.06 -10.95
C THR A 108 -12.43 1.03 -11.89
N TYR A 109 -11.16 1.41 -11.80
CA TYR A 109 -10.52 2.27 -12.78
C TYR A 109 -9.19 1.63 -13.16
N CYS A 110 -8.90 1.59 -14.47
CA CYS A 110 -7.66 1.03 -14.97
C CYS A 110 -7.13 1.93 -16.08
N ASP A 111 -5.94 2.47 -15.88
CA ASP A 111 -5.17 3.11 -16.95
C ASP A 111 -4.01 2.20 -17.39
N THR A 112 -3.11 2.73 -18.20
CA THR A 112 -1.95 1.99 -18.72
C THR A 112 -0.90 1.62 -17.66
N GLN A 113 -0.98 2.16 -16.45
CA GLN A 113 0.01 2.00 -15.37
C GLN A 113 -0.59 1.70 -14.00
N ASN A 114 -1.87 1.99 -13.77
CA ASN A 114 -2.52 1.88 -12.48
C ASN A 114 -3.87 1.19 -12.61
N PHE A 115 -4.16 0.34 -11.64
CA PHE A 115 -5.48 -0.24 -11.43
C PHE A 115 -5.97 0.12 -10.03
N TYR A 116 -7.28 0.41 -9.93
CA TYR A 116 -7.97 0.67 -8.69
C TYR A 116 -9.28 -0.13 -8.63
N VAL A 117 -9.61 -0.64 -7.45
CA VAL A 117 -10.94 -1.17 -7.14
C VAL A 117 -11.42 -0.61 -5.81
N SER A 118 -12.60 -0.01 -5.80
CA SER A 118 -13.21 0.49 -4.58
C SER A 118 -13.99 -0.61 -3.85
N VAL A 119 -13.94 -0.56 -2.52
CA VAL A 119 -14.53 -1.57 -1.65
C VAL A 119 -15.14 -0.93 -0.41
N GLN A 120 -16.33 -1.39 -0.05
CA GLN A 120 -16.91 -1.21 1.28
C GLN A 120 -16.79 -2.51 2.07
N ILE A 121 -16.36 -2.41 3.31
CA ILE A 121 -16.23 -3.53 4.24
C ILE A 121 -17.05 -3.23 5.48
N THR A 122 -18.04 -4.07 5.78
CA THR A 122 -18.85 -3.96 7.00
C THR A 122 -18.55 -5.10 7.96
N SER A 123 -18.34 -4.80 9.24
CA SER A 123 -18.17 -5.77 10.33
C SER A 123 -19.43 -5.84 11.20
N GLU A 124 -19.92 -7.04 11.54
CA GLU A 124 -21.04 -7.21 12.48
C GLU A 124 -20.68 -6.85 13.93
N GLU A 125 -19.42 -7.08 14.34
CA GLU A 125 -18.94 -6.75 15.69
C GLU A 125 -18.35 -5.33 15.77
N GLY A 126 -18.24 -4.64 14.64
CA GLY A 126 -17.48 -3.41 14.50
C GLY A 126 -15.99 -3.65 14.27
N PHE A 127 -15.30 -2.61 13.83
CA PHE A 127 -13.83 -2.57 13.84
C PHE A 127 -13.34 -2.18 15.25
N PRO A 128 -12.10 -2.49 15.62
CA PRO A 128 -11.56 -2.01 16.89
C PRO A 128 -11.17 -0.51 16.81
N GLU A 129 -11.27 0.19 17.94
CA GLU A 129 -11.06 1.65 18.01
C GLU A 129 -9.63 2.05 17.63
N SER A 130 -8.63 1.28 18.04
CA SER A 130 -7.22 1.51 17.70
C SER A 130 -6.97 1.49 16.19
N GLN A 131 -7.61 0.58 15.44
CA GLN A 131 -7.56 0.56 13.99
C GLN A 131 -8.23 1.80 13.39
N ARG A 132 -9.37 2.26 13.94
CA ARG A 132 -10.05 3.47 13.46
C ARG A 132 -9.29 4.75 13.76
N ALA A 133 -8.55 4.77 14.86
CA ALA A 133 -7.71 5.90 15.28
C ALA A 133 -6.39 5.99 14.51
N GLN A 134 -5.96 4.91 13.84
CA GLN A 134 -4.78 4.90 12.97
C GLN A 134 -5.10 5.58 11.63
N VAL A 135 -4.89 6.89 11.63
CA VAL A 135 -5.06 7.77 10.48
C VAL A 135 -3.74 8.50 10.24
N ASP A 136 -3.32 8.58 8.99
CA ASP A 136 -2.12 9.33 8.61
C ASP A 136 -2.36 10.86 8.67
N PRO A 137 -1.32 11.69 8.50
CA PRO A 137 -1.46 13.14 8.52
C PRO A 137 -2.44 13.72 7.48
N ASP A 138 -2.67 13.00 6.38
CA ASP A 138 -3.57 13.39 5.28
C ASP A 138 -5.04 12.94 5.55
N GLY A 139 -5.26 12.31 6.71
CA GLY A 139 -6.57 11.85 7.11
C GLY A 139 -6.98 10.55 6.40
N ILE A 140 -6.01 9.74 5.97
CA ILE A 140 -6.20 8.45 5.28
C ILE A 140 -6.02 7.30 6.29
N SER A 141 -7.03 6.44 6.38
CA SER A 141 -6.94 5.18 7.10
C SER A 141 -6.43 4.08 6.19
N SER A 142 -5.60 3.19 6.73
CA SER A 142 -5.16 1.98 6.03
C SER A 142 -5.83 0.74 6.64
N LEU A 143 -6.22 -0.21 5.81
CA LEU A 143 -6.67 -1.54 6.26
C LEU A 143 -5.90 -2.62 5.50
N TYR A 144 -5.24 -3.51 6.24
CA TYR A 144 -4.42 -4.57 5.67
C TYR A 144 -5.23 -5.86 5.56
N LEU A 145 -5.26 -6.42 4.37
CA LEU A 145 -5.96 -7.65 4.05
C LEU A 145 -4.95 -8.76 3.80
N MET A 146 -5.27 -9.93 4.35
CA MET A 146 -4.58 -11.17 4.02
C MET A 146 -5.20 -11.77 2.77
N GLY A 147 -4.38 -12.34 1.90
CA GLY A 147 -4.88 -12.88 0.67
C GLY A 147 -3.83 -13.05 -0.41
N LYS A 148 -4.32 -13.23 -1.63
CA LYS A 148 -3.54 -13.24 -2.86
C LYS A 148 -4.23 -12.34 -3.88
N TRP A 149 -3.48 -11.43 -4.48
CA TRP A 149 -3.86 -10.75 -5.70
C TRP A 149 -3.16 -11.45 -6.88
N THR A 150 -3.93 -11.84 -7.89
CA THR A 150 -3.39 -12.42 -9.13
C THR A 150 -3.93 -11.61 -10.30
N ASP A 151 -3.08 -11.27 -11.25
CA ASP A 151 -3.51 -10.54 -12.45
C ASP A 151 -2.85 -11.10 -13.71
N SER A 152 -3.22 -10.53 -14.86
CA SER A 152 -2.62 -10.86 -16.15
C SER A 152 -1.20 -10.32 -16.36
N SER A 153 -0.71 -9.46 -15.47
CA SER A 153 0.57 -8.75 -15.58
C SER A 153 1.76 -9.54 -15.04
N PHE A 154 1.52 -10.41 -14.05
CA PHE A 154 2.57 -11.16 -13.35
C PHE A 154 2.40 -12.69 -13.45
N PRO A 155 3.50 -13.48 -13.57
CA PRO A 155 3.41 -14.94 -13.56
C PRO A 155 2.87 -15.48 -12.22
N GLU A 156 2.21 -16.64 -12.25
CA GLU A 156 1.45 -17.28 -11.14
C GLU A 156 2.19 -17.39 -9.78
N ASN A 157 3.52 -17.32 -9.80
CA ASN A 157 4.42 -17.47 -8.65
C ASN A 157 4.85 -16.13 -8.00
N SER A 158 4.32 -15.00 -8.46
CA SER A 158 4.49 -13.73 -7.76
C SER A 158 3.61 -13.72 -6.51
N TYR A 159 4.25 -13.74 -5.33
CA TYR A 159 3.54 -13.63 -4.06
C TYR A 159 3.38 -12.15 -3.71
N THR A 160 2.18 -11.61 -3.87
CA THR A 160 1.79 -10.36 -3.21
C THR A 160 1.37 -10.71 -1.78
N GLN A 161 2.32 -10.68 -0.84
CA GLN A 161 1.99 -10.78 0.59
C GLN A 161 1.35 -9.47 1.05
N GLY A 162 0.08 -9.54 1.46
CA GLY A 162 -0.65 -8.44 2.07
C GLY A 162 -1.16 -7.43 1.04
N VAL A 163 -2.46 -7.20 1.05
CA VAL A 163 -3.10 -6.16 0.24
C VAL A 163 -3.47 -5.00 1.16
N SER A 164 -2.96 -3.79 0.90
CA SER A 164 -3.30 -2.60 1.68
C SER A 164 -4.42 -1.83 0.99
N LEU A 165 -5.44 -1.44 1.75
CA LEU A 165 -6.48 -0.52 1.30
C LEU A 165 -6.23 0.87 1.87
N SER A 166 -6.44 1.89 1.04
CA SER A 166 -6.46 3.30 1.49
C SER A 166 -7.90 3.80 1.49
N GLY A 167 -8.32 4.45 2.57
CA GLY A 167 -9.70 4.91 2.69
C GLY A 167 -10.02 5.58 4.02
N THR A 168 -11.23 5.37 4.50
CA THR A 168 -11.73 5.94 5.76
C THR A 168 -12.75 5.02 6.41
N PHE A 169 -12.86 5.10 7.73
CA PHE A 169 -14.02 4.57 8.44
C PHE A 169 -15.16 5.59 8.36
N SER A 170 -16.32 5.15 7.89
CA SER A 170 -17.53 5.98 7.87
C SER A 170 -18.29 5.92 9.20
N ASP A 171 -18.17 4.78 9.89
CA ASP A 171 -18.66 4.56 11.24
C ASP A 171 -17.85 3.42 11.91
N ASP A 172 -18.27 3.00 13.11
CA ASP A 172 -17.61 1.94 13.87
C ASP A 172 -17.63 0.56 13.19
N HIS A 173 -18.52 0.34 12.22
CA HIS A 173 -18.78 -0.93 11.56
C HIS A 173 -18.45 -0.92 10.07
N THR A 174 -18.14 0.23 9.48
CA THR A 174 -18.04 0.38 8.03
C THR A 174 -16.77 1.11 7.62
N PHE A 175 -15.89 0.40 6.89
CA PHE A 175 -14.75 0.96 6.18
C PHE A 175 -15.08 1.12 4.70
N ILE A 176 -14.70 2.24 4.10
CA ILE A 176 -14.79 2.49 2.67
C ILE A 176 -13.39 2.85 2.18
N GLY A 177 -12.88 2.16 1.17
CA GLY A 177 -11.56 2.44 0.63
C GLY A 177 -11.35 1.86 -0.76
N SER A 178 -10.11 1.86 -1.20
CA SER A 178 -9.73 1.25 -2.47
C SER A 178 -8.42 0.50 -2.36
N PHE A 179 -8.29 -0.54 -3.18
CA PHE A 179 -7.03 -1.18 -3.48
C PHE A 179 -6.43 -0.54 -4.73
N HIS A 180 -5.13 -0.23 -4.68
CA HIS A 180 -4.35 0.27 -5.81
C HIS A 180 -3.24 -0.71 -6.18
N GLN A 181 -3.09 -0.97 -7.47
CA GLN A 181 -2.05 -1.82 -8.03
C GLN A 181 -1.33 -1.08 -9.17
N ILE A 182 0.00 -1.06 -9.11
CA ILE A 182 0.84 -0.61 -10.22
C ILE A 182 0.96 -1.76 -11.22
N LEU A 183 0.71 -1.46 -12.50
CA LEU A 183 0.66 -2.41 -13.59
C LEU A 183 2.04 -2.63 -14.19
N GLY A 184 2.32 -3.87 -14.60
CA GLY A 184 3.56 -4.23 -15.29
C GLY A 184 3.51 -3.92 -16.78
N GLU A 185 4.67 -3.91 -17.45
CA GLU A 185 4.78 -3.65 -18.90
C GLU A 185 3.99 -4.65 -19.77
N ASN A 186 3.73 -5.85 -19.26
CA ASN A 186 3.01 -6.91 -19.96
C ASN A 186 1.49 -6.83 -19.83
N THR A 187 0.97 -5.78 -19.18
CA THR A 187 -0.47 -5.64 -18.98
C THR A 187 -1.19 -5.50 -20.31
N SER A 188 -2.30 -6.23 -20.45
CA SER A 188 -3.18 -6.12 -21.61
C SER A 188 -3.61 -4.67 -21.83
N LYS A 189 -3.64 -4.23 -23.09
CA LYS A 189 -3.99 -2.84 -23.44
C LYS A 189 -5.48 -2.58 -23.60
N ASP A 190 -6.28 -3.65 -23.65
CA ASP A 190 -7.72 -3.55 -23.89
C ASP A 190 -8.50 -3.80 -22.60
N THR A 191 -8.19 -4.91 -21.93
CA THR A 191 -8.91 -5.37 -20.74
C THR A 191 -7.94 -5.93 -19.71
N TYR A 192 -7.98 -5.37 -18.50
CA TYR A 192 -7.29 -5.88 -17.33
C TYR A 192 -8.15 -6.94 -16.63
N ASN A 193 -7.53 -8.06 -16.28
CA ASN A 193 -8.18 -9.19 -15.61
C ASN A 193 -7.42 -9.49 -14.33
N ALA A 194 -8.15 -9.61 -13.23
CA ALA A 194 -7.58 -9.93 -11.93
C ALA A 194 -8.50 -10.84 -11.11
N GLU A 195 -7.86 -11.64 -10.27
CA GLU A 195 -8.50 -12.42 -9.22
C GLU A 195 -8.00 -11.94 -7.86
N TRP A 196 -8.95 -11.65 -6.97
CA TRP A 196 -8.65 -11.26 -5.61
C TRP A 196 -9.20 -12.28 -4.63
N LYS A 197 -8.29 -13.00 -3.98
CA LYS A 197 -8.59 -13.89 -2.87
C LYS A 197 -8.28 -13.22 -1.55
N ILE A 198 -9.26 -13.09 -0.67
CA ILE A 198 -9.13 -12.49 0.66
C ILE A 198 -9.33 -13.57 1.72
N SER A 199 -8.30 -13.84 2.51
CA SER A 199 -8.31 -14.87 3.56
C SER A 199 -8.39 -14.30 4.97
N GLY A 200 -8.42 -12.97 5.13
CA GLY A 200 -8.49 -12.36 6.44
C GLY A 200 -8.18 -10.86 6.48
N ILE A 201 -8.19 -10.30 7.68
CA ILE A 201 -7.81 -8.93 8.00
C ILE A 201 -6.65 -8.96 8.98
N GLN A 202 -5.64 -8.13 8.72
CA GLN A 202 -4.53 -7.88 9.63
C GLN A 202 -4.79 -6.59 10.41
N TYR A 203 -4.69 -6.72 11.73
CA TYR A 203 -4.76 -5.62 12.69
C TYR A 203 -3.38 -5.31 13.26
N SER A 204 -3.29 -4.18 13.95
CA SER A 204 -2.08 -3.76 14.64
C SER A 204 -1.71 -4.69 15.80
N PRO A 205 -0.43 -4.75 16.22
CA PRO A 205 0.01 -5.58 17.35
C PRO A 205 -0.76 -5.32 18.66
N GLU A 206 -1.23 -4.09 18.87
CA GLU A 206 -1.99 -3.68 20.06
C GLU A 206 -3.36 -4.36 20.14
N GLU A 207 -3.89 -4.79 19.00
CA GLU A 207 -5.21 -5.42 18.86
C GLU A 207 -5.14 -6.95 18.81
N ALA A 208 -3.94 -7.51 18.94
CA ALA A 208 -3.70 -8.94 18.82
C ALA A 208 -4.44 -9.74 19.90
N LYS A 209 -5.63 -10.27 19.57
CA LYS A 209 -6.37 -11.18 20.45
C LYS A 209 -5.59 -12.51 20.55
N ASN A 210 -5.22 -12.90 21.76
CA ASN A 210 -4.36 -14.06 22.03
C ASN A 210 -2.98 -14.01 21.35
N GLY A 211 -2.47 -12.80 21.06
CA GLY A 211 -1.20 -12.63 20.36
C GLY A 211 -1.28 -12.85 18.85
N ASN A 212 -2.48 -13.02 18.29
CA ASN A 212 -2.67 -13.11 16.85
C ASN A 212 -3.13 -11.76 16.28
N MET A 213 -2.30 -11.15 15.44
CA MET A 213 -2.61 -9.89 14.73
C MET A 213 -3.58 -10.10 13.57
N TYR A 214 -3.94 -11.36 13.29
CA TYR A 214 -4.69 -11.73 12.10
C TYR A 214 -6.06 -12.30 12.47
N ILE A 215 -7.09 -11.81 11.81
CA ILE A 215 -8.39 -12.50 11.72
C ILE A 215 -8.38 -13.27 10.40
N TYR A 216 -8.31 -14.59 10.50
CA TYR A 216 -8.46 -15.48 9.35
C TYR A 216 -9.93 -15.82 9.13
N PHE A 217 -10.33 -15.79 7.87
CA PHE A 217 -11.62 -16.27 7.45
C PHE A 217 -11.60 -17.80 7.29
N SER A 218 -12.65 -18.44 7.79
CA SER A 218 -12.94 -19.86 7.64
C SER A 218 -13.11 -20.25 6.18
N GLU A 219 -13.79 -19.39 5.42
CA GLU A 219 -13.91 -19.48 3.96
C GLU A 219 -13.35 -18.19 3.34
N PRO A 220 -12.28 -18.26 2.53
CA PRO A 220 -11.76 -17.10 1.81
C PRO A 220 -12.80 -16.53 0.83
N LEU A 221 -12.79 -15.22 0.67
CA LEU A 221 -13.57 -14.51 -0.35
C LEU A 221 -12.80 -14.52 -1.67
N GLU A 222 -13.49 -14.68 -2.81
CA GLU A 222 -12.85 -14.77 -4.12
C GLU A 222 -13.58 -13.92 -5.16
N PHE A 223 -12.95 -12.84 -5.61
CA PHE A 223 -13.51 -11.93 -6.61
C PHE A 223 -12.80 -12.08 -7.94
N GLN A 224 -13.57 -12.11 -9.03
CA GLN A 224 -13.07 -12.04 -10.39
C GLN A 224 -13.41 -10.66 -10.96
N ILE A 225 -12.40 -9.95 -11.43
CA ILE A 225 -12.51 -8.55 -11.82
C ILE A 225 -12.02 -8.43 -13.26
N GLU A 226 -12.89 -7.87 -14.10
CA GLU A 226 -12.60 -7.51 -15.48
C GLU A 226 -12.82 -6.01 -15.63
N THR A 227 -11.86 -5.28 -16.19
CA THR A 227 -11.93 -3.81 -16.30
C THR A 227 -11.32 -3.34 -17.62
N PRO A 228 -12.02 -2.47 -18.37
CA PRO A 228 -11.45 -1.89 -19.59
C PRO A 228 -10.27 -0.99 -19.25
N VAL A 229 -9.21 -1.06 -20.05
CA VAL A 229 -8.03 -0.21 -19.89
C VAL A 229 -8.24 1.11 -20.64
N GLN A 230 -8.12 2.22 -19.92
CA GLN A 230 -8.28 3.58 -20.44
C GLN A 230 -6.90 4.17 -20.77
N SER A 231 -6.73 4.63 -22.01
CA SER A 231 -5.45 5.19 -22.50
C SER A 231 -5.57 6.61 -23.03
N ASP A 232 -6.79 7.12 -23.16
CA ASP A 232 -7.12 8.46 -23.63
C ASP A 232 -6.64 9.57 -22.68
N GLY A 233 -6.42 9.25 -21.39
CA GLY A 233 -5.78 10.13 -20.41
C GLY A 233 -4.26 9.99 -20.26
N THR A 234 -3.61 9.07 -20.97
CA THR A 234 -2.18 8.80 -20.82
C THR A 234 -1.34 9.62 -21.79
N VAL A 235 -0.44 10.45 -21.28
CA VAL A 235 0.51 11.23 -22.07
C VAL A 235 1.95 10.81 -21.75
N LYS A 236 2.67 10.25 -22.73
CA LYS A 236 4.09 9.93 -22.61
C LYS A 236 4.96 10.94 -23.35
N LYS A 237 5.93 11.54 -22.65
CA LYS A 237 6.94 12.45 -23.23
C LYS A 237 8.30 11.78 -23.19
N LEU A 238 8.98 11.74 -24.34
CA LEU A 238 10.36 11.25 -24.46
C LEU A 238 11.34 12.40 -24.22
N LEU A 239 12.37 12.17 -23.41
CA LEU A 239 13.27 13.21 -22.88
C LEU A 239 14.73 12.93 -23.24
N ASN A 240 15.25 11.74 -22.92
CA ASN A 240 16.66 11.37 -23.08
C ASN A 240 17.64 12.36 -22.40
N GLU A 241 17.30 12.80 -21.19
CA GLU A 241 18.04 13.82 -20.45
C GLU A 241 19.10 13.20 -19.53
N LYS A 242 20.38 13.51 -19.75
CA LYS A 242 21.46 13.06 -18.86
C LYS A 242 21.41 13.78 -17.52
N LEU A 243 21.44 13.04 -16.42
CA LEU A 243 21.28 13.57 -15.07
C LEU A 243 22.63 13.64 -14.32
N PRO A 244 22.76 14.53 -13.32
CA PRO A 244 24.01 14.71 -12.58
C PRO A 244 24.49 13.46 -11.82
N ASN A 245 23.57 12.58 -11.44
CA ASN A 245 23.85 11.30 -10.78
C ASN A 245 24.32 10.19 -11.75
N GLY A 246 24.57 10.51 -13.02
CA GLY A 246 25.02 9.57 -14.04
C GLY A 246 23.91 8.75 -14.71
N THR A 247 22.66 8.91 -14.30
CA THR A 247 21.51 8.27 -14.97
C THR A 247 21.02 9.10 -16.16
N THR A 248 20.20 8.51 -17.02
CA THR A 248 19.48 9.24 -18.09
C THR A 248 17.98 9.10 -17.87
N LEU A 249 17.27 10.23 -17.76
CA LEU A 249 15.82 10.28 -17.76
C LEU A 249 15.33 10.06 -19.20
N ILE A 250 14.76 8.89 -19.45
CA ILE A 250 14.34 8.44 -20.78
C ILE A 250 12.99 9.05 -21.14
N SER A 251 12.04 8.96 -20.22
CA SER A 251 10.68 9.41 -20.46
C SER A 251 9.96 9.79 -19.17
N ALA A 252 8.87 10.53 -19.32
CA ALA A 252 7.89 10.75 -18.28
C ALA A 252 6.49 10.41 -18.83
N THR A 253 5.70 9.70 -18.04
CA THR A 253 4.33 9.35 -18.42
C THR A 253 3.37 9.89 -17.39
N LYS A 254 2.41 10.71 -17.83
CA LYS A 254 1.30 11.21 -17.03
C LYS A 254 0.07 10.35 -17.30
N THR A 255 -0.62 9.92 -16.26
CA THR A 255 -1.98 9.37 -16.31
C THR A 255 -2.95 10.32 -15.60
N LEU A 256 -4.16 9.86 -15.29
CA LEU A 256 -5.12 10.63 -14.49
C LEU A 256 -4.69 10.82 -13.03
N THR A 257 -3.99 9.84 -12.46
CA THR A 257 -3.66 9.82 -11.01
C THR A 257 -2.18 9.99 -10.72
N THR A 258 -1.31 9.66 -11.67
CA THR A 258 0.13 9.61 -11.42
C THR A 258 0.98 10.18 -12.56
N ILE A 259 2.20 10.56 -12.22
CA ILE A 259 3.31 10.77 -13.16
C ILE A 259 4.39 9.74 -12.83
N SER A 260 4.83 8.95 -13.81
CA SER A 260 5.98 8.06 -13.68
C SER A 260 7.18 8.57 -14.45
N LEU A 261 8.37 8.37 -13.87
CA LEU A 261 9.65 8.76 -14.44
C LEU A 261 10.47 7.51 -14.79
N GLU A 262 10.76 7.33 -16.07
CA GLU A 262 11.56 6.21 -16.57
C GLU A 262 13.03 6.67 -16.68
N SER A 263 13.92 6.06 -15.90
CA SER A 263 15.36 6.35 -15.96
C SER A 263 16.19 5.11 -16.22
N LYS A 264 17.34 5.29 -16.88
CA LYS A 264 18.31 4.23 -17.15
C LYS A 264 19.64 4.56 -16.48
N GLY A 265 20.20 3.61 -15.74
CA GLY A 265 21.57 3.68 -15.21
C GLY A 265 22.62 3.61 -16.32
N ASN A 266 23.83 4.09 -16.05
CA ASN A 266 24.94 4.01 -17.00
C ASN A 266 25.25 2.55 -17.37
N GLU A 267 25.38 2.25 -18.68
CA GLU A 267 25.86 0.94 -19.15
C GLU A 267 27.36 0.73 -18.92
N GLU A 268 28.11 1.78 -18.55
CA GLU A 268 29.56 1.73 -18.32
C GLU A 268 29.98 0.94 -17.06
N SER A 269 29.04 0.42 -16.26
CA SER A 269 29.34 -0.50 -15.16
C SER A 269 29.08 -1.98 -15.50
N LYS A 270 28.96 -2.35 -16.78
CA LYS A 270 28.88 -3.75 -17.20
C LYS A 270 30.23 -4.47 -17.29
N ASP A 271 31.34 -3.79 -17.07
CA ASP A 271 32.62 -4.42 -16.72
C ASP A 271 32.72 -4.62 -15.21
N ASN A 272 31.69 -5.24 -14.62
CA ASN A 272 31.84 -5.87 -13.32
C ASN A 272 32.30 -7.31 -13.58
N GLU A 273 33.64 -7.50 -13.60
CA GLU A 273 34.19 -8.62 -12.82
C GLU A 273 33.45 -8.61 -11.47
N GLU A 274 33.11 -9.78 -10.94
CA GLU A 274 32.48 -9.95 -9.63
C GLU A 274 33.23 -9.14 -8.55
N VAL A 275 32.90 -7.86 -8.41
CA VAL A 275 33.21 -7.09 -7.22
C VAL A 275 32.20 -7.64 -6.23
N GLU A 276 32.63 -8.63 -5.46
CA GLU A 276 32.03 -8.95 -4.19
C GLU A 276 31.66 -7.61 -3.54
N GLN A 277 30.37 -7.33 -3.41
CA GLN A 277 29.88 -6.25 -2.57
C GLN A 277 30.31 -6.60 -1.15
N SER A 278 31.52 -6.19 -0.82
CA SER A 278 31.98 -6.03 0.54
C SER A 278 30.98 -5.07 1.19
N SER A 279 30.13 -5.61 2.03
CA SER A 279 29.08 -4.93 2.81
C SER A 279 29.63 -3.96 3.86
N THR A 280 30.82 -3.39 3.62
CA THR A 280 31.56 -2.53 4.55
C THR A 280 32.01 -1.22 3.92
N ASP A 281 31.72 -0.94 2.64
CA ASP A 281 32.00 0.37 2.06
C ASP A 281 30.89 1.36 2.45
N THR A 282 31.21 2.29 3.35
CA THR A 282 30.28 3.29 3.88
C THR A 282 30.42 4.65 3.18
N LEU A 283 31.25 4.73 2.12
CA LEU A 283 31.44 5.92 1.31
C LEU A 283 30.30 6.10 0.29
N LEU A 284 30.00 7.37 0.00
CA LEU A 284 28.92 7.74 -0.91
C LEU A 284 29.33 7.57 -2.37
N SER A 285 28.55 6.77 -3.11
CA SER A 285 28.64 6.70 -4.56
C SER A 285 28.31 8.06 -5.21
N PRO A 286 28.73 8.31 -6.47
CA PRO A 286 28.32 9.49 -7.22
C PRO A 286 26.80 9.66 -7.33
N PHE A 287 26.05 8.56 -7.21
CA PHE A 287 24.58 8.59 -7.20
C PHE A 287 24.03 9.22 -5.92
N GLU A 288 24.62 8.90 -4.77
CA GLU A 288 24.16 9.33 -3.45
C GLU A 288 24.57 10.76 -3.07
N GLN A 289 25.31 11.46 -3.95
CA GLN A 289 25.71 12.85 -3.77
C GLN A 289 24.64 13.86 -4.23
N TYR A 290 23.58 13.38 -4.89
CA TYR A 290 22.53 14.22 -5.46
C TYR A 290 21.15 13.84 -4.93
N GLY A 291 20.39 14.84 -4.53
CA GLY A 291 18.95 14.73 -4.32
C GLY A 291 18.20 15.22 -5.55
N TYR A 292 16.93 14.85 -5.65
CA TYR A 292 15.99 15.53 -6.53
C TYR A 292 14.69 15.86 -5.81
N ALA A 293 14.01 16.88 -6.31
CA ALA A 293 12.68 17.28 -5.88
C ALA A 293 11.86 17.64 -7.12
N VAL A 294 10.56 17.35 -7.09
CA VAL A 294 9.63 17.63 -8.17
C VAL A 294 8.68 18.71 -7.73
N TYR A 295 8.41 19.67 -8.62
CA TYR A 295 7.48 20.76 -8.37
C TYR A 295 6.45 20.85 -9.48
N ASP A 296 5.21 21.16 -9.11
CA ASP A 296 4.11 21.43 -10.05
C ASP A 296 4.29 22.81 -10.75
N ALA A 297 3.35 23.17 -11.63
CA ALA A 297 3.41 24.44 -12.37
C ALA A 297 3.38 25.69 -11.47
N ASN A 298 2.84 25.56 -10.26
CA ASN A 298 2.74 26.63 -9.26
C ASN A 298 3.93 26.65 -8.29
N GLY A 299 4.86 25.70 -8.41
CA GLY A 299 6.03 25.58 -7.54
C GLY A 299 5.77 24.83 -6.23
N ASN A 300 4.63 24.14 -6.10
CA ASN A 300 4.38 23.27 -4.96
C ASN A 300 5.12 21.95 -5.13
N HIS A 301 5.71 21.45 -4.05
CA HIS A 301 6.42 20.18 -4.07
C HIS A 301 5.46 19.01 -4.29
N MET A 302 5.84 18.09 -5.18
CA MET A 302 5.15 16.85 -5.46
C MET A 302 6.00 15.69 -4.93
N THR A 303 5.42 14.85 -4.07
CA THR A 303 6.15 13.73 -3.45
C THR A 303 6.29 12.58 -4.44
N ASP A 304 7.53 12.14 -4.66
CA ASP A 304 7.84 10.91 -5.39
C ASP A 304 7.90 9.71 -4.43
N LYS A 305 7.11 8.69 -4.71
CA LYS A 305 7.14 7.38 -4.02
C LYS A 305 7.62 6.31 -5.00
N THR A 306 8.94 6.11 -5.06
CA THR A 306 9.59 5.03 -5.86
C THR A 306 9.37 5.18 -7.37
N GLY A 307 9.55 6.39 -7.90
CA GLY A 307 9.38 6.71 -9.32
C GLY A 307 7.94 6.95 -9.75
N LEU A 308 7.03 7.05 -8.78
CA LEU A 308 5.60 7.31 -8.98
C LEU A 308 5.18 8.53 -8.15
N ILE A 309 4.79 9.58 -8.86
CA ILE A 309 4.42 10.87 -8.28
C ILE A 309 2.90 10.99 -8.35
N ALA A 310 2.25 11.27 -7.23
CA ALA A 310 0.81 11.48 -7.19
C ALA A 310 0.45 12.86 -7.81
N ILE A 311 -0.58 12.90 -8.65
CA ILE A 311 -1.07 14.16 -9.24
C ILE A 311 -1.94 14.91 -8.24
N GLN A 312 -2.94 14.26 -7.65
CA GLN A 312 -3.84 14.86 -6.65
C GLN A 312 -4.43 16.20 -7.12
N ASP A 313 -4.29 17.26 -6.34
CA ASP A 313 -4.74 18.63 -6.63
C ASP A 313 -3.67 19.52 -7.30
N HIS A 314 -2.51 18.96 -7.66
CA HIS A 314 -1.43 19.71 -8.30
C HIS A 314 -1.76 20.12 -9.74
N ASP A 315 -1.33 21.34 -10.12
CA ASP A 315 -1.36 21.78 -11.51
C ASP A 315 -0.18 21.15 -12.28
N VAL A 316 -0.47 20.06 -12.97
CA VAL A 316 0.49 19.28 -13.75
C VAL A 316 0.44 19.59 -15.25
N SER A 317 0.04 20.82 -15.64
CA SER A 317 0.26 21.34 -17.00
C SER A 317 1.75 21.27 -17.38
N LYS A 318 2.61 21.51 -16.38
CA LYS A 318 4.04 21.23 -16.40
C LYS A 318 4.54 20.76 -15.03
N ILE A 319 5.67 20.06 -15.03
CA ILE A 319 6.44 19.77 -13.82
C ILE A 319 7.89 20.21 -13.99
N GLN A 320 8.52 20.57 -12.88
CA GLN A 320 9.93 20.89 -12.81
C GLN A 320 10.65 19.90 -11.88
N ILE A 321 11.63 19.17 -12.42
CA ILE A 321 12.49 18.28 -11.66
C ILE A 321 13.81 19.01 -11.38
N CYS A 322 14.10 19.24 -10.11
CA CYS A 322 15.31 19.91 -9.66
C CYS A 322 16.29 18.90 -9.08
N TYR A 323 17.44 18.71 -9.71
CA TYR A 323 18.56 17.96 -9.17
C TYR A 323 19.50 18.91 -8.44
N PHE A 324 19.83 18.59 -7.19
CA PHE A 324 20.66 19.44 -6.33
C PHE A 324 21.72 18.63 -5.60
N LYS A 325 22.85 19.30 -5.29
CA LYS A 325 23.92 18.68 -4.50
C LYS A 325 23.53 18.59 -3.03
N LEU A 326 23.65 17.40 -2.48
CA LEU A 326 23.50 17.20 -1.04
C LEU A 326 24.72 17.79 -0.31
N PRO A 327 24.55 18.34 0.91
CA PRO A 327 25.66 18.74 1.78
C PRO A 327 26.34 17.50 2.36
N VAL A 328 26.97 16.73 1.48
CA VAL A 328 27.68 15.52 1.85
C VAL A 328 29.14 15.62 1.43
N ASN A 329 30.02 15.06 2.26
CA ASN A 329 31.40 14.81 1.92
C ASN A 329 31.53 13.36 1.38
N PRO A 330 31.87 13.16 0.10
CA PRO A 330 31.95 11.82 -0.48
C PRO A 330 33.07 10.97 0.12
N ASP A 331 34.06 11.60 0.77
CA ASP A 331 35.20 10.93 1.40
C ASP A 331 34.91 10.54 2.88
N GLN A 332 33.66 10.71 3.35
CA GLN A 332 33.24 10.40 4.71
C GLN A 332 32.09 9.40 4.74
N ASP A 333 32.02 8.64 5.84
CA ASP A 333 30.95 7.68 6.12
C ASP A 333 29.58 8.37 6.07
N VAL A 334 28.64 7.81 5.31
CA VAL A 334 27.27 8.33 5.16
C VAL A 334 26.54 8.50 6.49
N ASN A 335 26.82 7.66 7.49
CA ASN A 335 26.16 7.68 8.79
C ASN A 335 26.73 8.74 9.76
N ASN A 336 27.76 9.47 9.36
CA ASN A 336 28.44 10.46 10.21
C ASN A 336 28.51 11.84 9.54
N GLN A 337 27.41 12.27 8.91
CA GLN A 337 27.34 13.55 8.19
C GLN A 337 26.25 14.46 8.79
N PRO A 338 26.54 15.19 9.89
CA PRO A 338 25.54 15.99 10.59
C PRO A 338 24.94 17.10 9.71
N GLU A 339 25.73 17.69 8.80
CA GLU A 339 25.22 18.69 7.86
C GLU A 339 24.16 18.12 6.91
N TYR A 340 24.29 16.84 6.53
CA TYR A 340 23.30 16.15 5.71
C TYR A 340 22.03 15.86 6.50
N GLU A 341 22.15 15.39 7.75
CA GLU A 341 21.01 15.15 8.64
C GLU A 341 20.22 16.44 8.92
N GLU A 342 20.92 17.52 9.28
CA GLU A 342 20.33 18.84 9.52
C GLU A 342 19.65 19.39 8.26
N PHE A 343 20.28 19.22 7.09
CA PHE A 343 19.68 19.60 5.82
C PHE A 343 18.42 18.80 5.52
N GLN A 344 18.44 17.48 5.67
CA GLN A 344 17.27 16.64 5.46
C GLN A 344 16.11 17.02 6.39
N GLN A 345 16.41 17.26 7.67
CA GLN A 345 15.42 17.69 8.64
C GLN A 345 14.83 19.05 8.24
N SER A 346 15.67 20.05 7.98
CA SER A 346 15.24 21.38 7.58
C SER A 346 14.43 21.35 6.28
N PHE A 347 14.84 20.52 5.32
CA PHE A 347 14.14 20.37 4.05
C PHE A 347 12.74 19.78 4.25
N ARG A 348 12.61 18.74 5.07
CA ARG A 348 11.29 18.20 5.47
C ARG A 348 10.43 19.22 6.21
N GLU A 349 11.00 19.93 7.19
CA GLU A 349 10.30 20.96 7.97
C GLU A 349 9.83 22.14 7.12
N SER A 350 10.54 22.44 6.03
CA SER A 350 10.14 23.47 5.07
C SER A 350 9.01 23.04 4.13
N GLY A 351 8.55 21.79 4.20
CA GLY A 351 7.65 21.20 3.20
C GLY A 351 8.34 21.01 1.85
N TYR A 352 9.63 20.69 1.84
CA TYR A 352 10.44 20.48 0.65
C TYR A 352 10.52 21.73 -0.27
N SER A 353 10.60 22.91 0.33
CA SER A 353 10.55 24.19 -0.37
C SER A 353 11.69 24.36 -1.39
N TYR A 354 11.34 24.86 -2.58
CA TYR A 354 12.30 25.22 -3.62
C TYR A 354 13.39 26.19 -3.12
N ASP A 355 13.01 27.14 -2.27
CA ASP A 355 13.94 28.16 -1.75
C ASP A 355 15.07 27.57 -0.91
N MET A 356 14.86 26.39 -0.31
CA MET A 356 15.91 25.70 0.46
C MET A 356 16.99 25.09 -0.43
N ILE A 357 16.64 24.70 -1.65
CA ILE A 357 17.55 23.98 -2.56
C ILE A 357 18.09 24.84 -3.69
N LYS A 358 17.50 26.01 -3.98
CA LYS A 358 17.80 26.83 -5.17
C LYS A 358 19.29 27.08 -5.43
N ASP A 359 20.07 27.34 -4.39
CA ASP A 359 21.51 27.64 -4.49
C ASP A 359 22.37 26.36 -4.65
N ARG A 360 21.77 25.18 -4.45
CA ARG A 360 22.38 23.86 -4.60
C ARG A 360 21.97 23.15 -5.89
N ILE A 361 21.00 23.70 -6.64
CA ILE A 361 20.52 23.12 -7.89
C ILE A 361 21.66 23.09 -8.92
N VAL A 362 21.89 21.91 -9.49
CA VAL A 362 22.88 21.67 -10.54
C VAL A 362 22.26 21.36 -11.90
N LYS A 363 21.00 20.91 -11.92
CA LYS A 363 20.23 20.71 -13.15
C LYS A 363 18.74 20.85 -12.87
N GLN A 364 18.02 21.46 -13.82
CA GLN A 364 16.57 21.47 -13.86
C GLN A 364 16.10 20.81 -15.15
N VAL A 365 15.04 20.01 -15.06
CA VAL A 365 14.34 19.45 -16.22
C VAL A 365 12.89 19.89 -16.14
N GLU A 366 12.42 20.62 -17.13
CA GLU A 366 11.01 20.99 -17.25
C GLU A 366 10.33 20.04 -18.23
N ILE A 367 9.16 19.52 -17.83
CA ILE A 367 8.35 18.62 -18.64
C ILE A 367 6.97 19.23 -18.77
N VAL A 368 6.56 19.54 -20.00
CA VAL A 368 5.23 20.05 -20.32
C VAL A 368 4.40 18.89 -20.89
N PHE A 369 3.26 18.59 -20.28
CA PHE A 369 2.39 17.50 -20.71
C PHE A 369 1.34 17.93 -21.74
N GLU A 370 1.10 19.23 -21.89
CA GLU A 370 0.25 19.78 -22.94
C GLU A 370 0.95 19.69 -24.32
N GLU A 371 0.16 19.77 -25.41
CA GLU A 371 0.67 19.89 -26.79
C GLU A 371 0.75 21.34 -27.25
#